data_AF-A0A2H4V987-F1
#
_entry.id   AF-A0A2H4V987-F1
#
_cell.length_a   1.000
_cell.length_b   1.000
_cell.length_c   1.000
_cell.angle_alpha   90.00
_cell.angle_beta   90.00
_cell.angle_gamma   90.00
#
_symmetry.space_group_name_H-M   'P 1'
#
loop_
_entity.id
_entity.type
_entity.pdbx_description
1 polymer ?
#
loop_
_entity_poly.entity_id
_entity_poly.type
_entity_poly.pdbx_seq_one_letter_code
_entity_poly.pdbx_strand_id
1 'polypeptide(L)'
;MRKQAILLVMAIVFTLLLCGAVSAEDLNGGTDTGQVQMNSTDNPGEASENQVDQDPRIYGVVKEIYNETSGTYTNITGAIPVNGATITIKNPVDDSVFATGTTNANGVYDISFLSSLTSFKVEIAYSTYKTYISNVTPVGLPVPEFQLNHTFLPDIAILSSVPEKGQGIKDLNNRRLIYLDMWSTSSSPVNDWIMQYVNFAYLDMAMPGTSWGDSWYDELLQSPANLNYKISNGFGYPTCDPDTDPYGGDGLHLLGGHDTSDTADTVENTYVGSYYALATGAALQANLQNMVEYIYFLLGKLHWILPRMAKAR
;
A
#
# COMPACT_ATOMS: atom_id res chain seq x y z
N MET A 1 41.22 -22.40 14.76
CA MET A 1 41.93 -21.20 15.25
C MET A 1 42.06 -20.04 14.24
N ARG A 2 41.83 -20.22 12.92
CA ARG A 2 41.91 -19.11 11.94
C ARG A 2 40.68 -18.19 11.86
N LYS A 3 39.49 -18.64 12.28
CA LYS A 3 38.24 -17.84 12.17
C LYS A 3 38.04 -16.83 13.32
N GLN A 4 38.66 -17.07 14.48
CA GLN A 4 38.59 -16.14 15.63
C GLN A 4 39.56 -14.95 15.51
N ALA A 5 40.67 -15.10 14.76
CA ALA A 5 41.60 -14.00 14.52
C ALA A 5 41.01 -12.93 13.57
N ILE A 6 40.17 -13.32 12.62
CA ILE A 6 39.55 -12.39 11.65
C ILE A 6 38.51 -11.48 12.35
N LEU A 7 37.77 -12.03 13.32
CA LEU A 7 36.76 -11.27 14.07
C LEU A 7 37.39 -10.25 15.03
N LEU A 8 38.56 -10.58 15.61
CA LEU A 8 39.29 -9.68 16.49
C LEU A 8 39.92 -8.50 15.72
N VAL A 9 40.40 -8.74 14.49
CA VAL A 9 41.01 -7.68 13.65
C VAL A 9 39.94 -6.72 13.10
N MET A 10 38.73 -7.19 12.78
CA MET A 10 37.60 -6.33 12.38
C MET A 10 37.11 -5.43 13.52
N ALA A 11 37.13 -5.90 14.77
CA ALA A 11 36.69 -5.11 15.92
C ALA A 11 37.66 -3.96 16.29
N ILE A 12 38.96 -4.14 16.06
CA ILE A 12 39.98 -3.11 16.34
C ILE A 12 39.96 -2.00 15.28
N VAL A 13 39.67 -2.34 14.01
CA VAL A 13 39.55 -1.33 12.94
C VAL A 13 38.30 -0.45 13.12
N PHE A 14 37.22 -0.98 13.69
CA PHE A 14 36.01 -0.20 13.99
C PHE A 14 36.15 0.72 15.22
N THR A 15 37.04 0.42 16.17
CA THR A 15 37.24 1.26 17.37
C THR A 15 38.23 2.41 17.15
N LEU A 16 39.13 2.32 16.16
CA LEU A 16 40.07 3.41 15.83
C LEU A 16 39.46 4.52 14.95
N LEU A 17 38.28 4.30 14.36
CA LEU A 17 37.56 5.31 13.55
C LEU A 17 36.61 6.20 14.37
N LEU A 18 36.42 5.92 15.66
CA LEU A 18 35.53 6.69 16.55
C LEU A 18 36.27 7.62 17.53
N CYS A 19 37.60 7.71 17.44
CA CYS A 19 38.39 8.70 18.17
C CYS A 19 38.86 9.81 17.23
N GLY A 20 37.92 10.64 16.78
CA GLY A 20 38.24 11.96 16.24
C GLY A 20 38.83 12.85 17.34
N ALA A 21 39.88 13.58 17.00
CA ALA A 21 40.68 14.38 17.92
C ALA A 21 39.84 15.43 18.69
N VAL A 22 39.98 15.42 20.02
CA VAL A 22 39.65 16.57 20.86
C VAL A 22 40.84 17.52 20.76
N SER A 23 40.70 18.61 20.00
CA SER A 23 41.63 19.73 20.11
C SER A 23 41.27 20.53 21.36
N ALA A 24 42.18 20.51 22.33
CA ALA A 24 42.26 21.52 23.37
C ALA A 24 42.89 22.78 22.77
N GLU A 25 42.35 23.95 23.07
CA GLU A 25 43.11 25.19 22.99
C GLU A 25 42.76 26.11 24.16
N ASP A 26 43.80 26.78 24.63
CA ASP A 26 44.05 27.19 26.01
C ASP A 26 43.21 28.37 26.52
N LEU A 27 42.97 28.31 27.83
CA LEU A 27 42.68 29.46 28.69
C LEU A 27 43.93 30.34 28.81
N ASN A 28 43.81 31.62 28.44
CA ASN A 28 44.63 32.68 29.04
C ASN A 28 43.73 33.87 29.40
N GLY A 29 43.69 34.19 30.69
CA GLY A 29 42.89 35.27 31.25
C GLY A 29 43.54 36.65 31.15
N GLY A 30 42.78 37.67 31.55
CA GLY A 30 43.34 38.97 31.94
C GLY A 30 42.52 40.20 31.54
N THR A 31 41.57 40.57 32.40
CA THR A 31 41.22 41.94 32.87
C THR A 31 41.04 43.12 31.89
N ASP A 32 39.77 43.54 31.79
CA ASP A 32 39.21 44.87 32.15
C ASP A 32 39.87 46.18 31.66
N THR A 33 39.13 46.97 30.87
CA THR A 33 38.72 48.38 31.13
C THR A 33 38.34 49.10 29.83
N GLY A 34 37.28 49.92 29.86
CA GLY A 34 37.20 51.12 29.02
C GLY A 34 36.09 51.18 27.96
N GLN A 35 35.19 52.14 28.20
CA GLN A 35 34.05 52.58 27.41
C GLN A 35 34.38 53.31 26.07
N VAL A 36 33.40 53.28 25.13
CA VAL A 36 33.06 54.29 24.08
C VAL A 36 33.97 54.23 22.82
N GLN A 37 33.53 54.16 21.54
CA GLN A 37 32.52 54.93 20.79
C GLN A 37 32.27 54.34 19.38
N MET A 38 31.14 54.69 18.74
CA MET A 38 30.74 54.35 17.37
C MET A 38 31.48 55.10 16.24
N ASN A 39 31.36 54.53 15.03
CA ASN A 39 31.49 55.04 13.65
C ASN A 39 32.83 54.89 12.89
N SER A 40 32.85 53.98 11.91
CA SER A 40 32.82 54.38 10.49
C SER A 40 32.55 53.22 9.54
N THR A 41 32.00 53.61 8.40
CA THR A 41 31.37 52.91 7.29
C THR A 41 32.33 52.12 6.38
N ASP A 42 31.71 51.20 5.63
CA ASP A 42 32.08 50.66 4.31
C ASP A 42 33.16 49.56 4.21
N ASN A 43 32.69 48.31 4.11
CA ASN A 43 32.98 47.50 2.93
C ASN A 43 31.86 46.46 2.71
N PRO A 44 31.27 46.33 1.50
CA PRO A 44 30.27 45.32 1.20
C PRO A 44 31.00 43.99 0.95
N GLY A 45 31.35 43.31 2.04
CA GLY A 45 31.79 41.92 2.01
C GLY A 45 30.55 41.05 1.98
N GLU A 46 30.32 40.42 0.82
CA GLU A 46 29.47 39.26 0.57
C GLU A 46 28.83 38.69 1.84
N ALA A 47 27.60 39.11 2.12
CA ALA A 47 26.71 38.26 2.88
C ALA A 47 26.56 37.00 2.03
N SER A 48 27.31 35.95 2.39
CA SER A 48 26.90 34.59 2.11
C SER A 48 25.41 34.56 2.45
N GLU A 49 24.55 34.43 1.43
CA GLU A 49 23.16 34.14 1.65
C GLU A 49 23.14 32.93 2.57
N ASN A 50 22.85 33.16 3.86
CA ASN A 50 22.50 32.09 4.75
C ASN A 50 21.23 31.52 4.13
N GLN A 51 21.37 30.49 3.28
CA GLN A 51 20.27 29.63 2.93
C GLN A 51 19.80 29.06 4.26
N VAL A 52 18.79 29.71 4.83
CA VAL A 52 18.03 29.15 5.93
C VAL A 52 17.35 27.94 5.33
N ASP A 53 17.90 26.76 5.63
CA ASP A 53 17.30 25.49 5.27
C ASP A 53 15.87 25.52 5.82
N GLN A 54 14.90 25.55 4.91
CA GLN A 54 13.49 25.67 5.28
C GLN A 54 12.91 24.30 5.53
N ASP A 55 11.87 24.28 6.34
CA ASP A 55 11.14 23.07 6.73
C ASP A 55 10.71 22.23 5.50
N PRO A 56 10.93 20.91 5.52
CA PRO A 56 10.50 20.04 4.43
C PRO A 56 9.01 20.17 4.10
N ARG A 57 8.68 19.99 2.83
CA ARG A 57 7.32 20.07 2.30
C ARG A 57 6.96 18.81 1.52
N ILE A 58 5.82 18.21 1.85
CA ILE A 58 5.25 17.08 1.11
C ILE A 58 3.86 17.48 0.63
N TYR A 59 3.65 17.39 -0.68
CA TYR A 59 2.42 17.83 -1.34
C TYR A 59 1.97 16.82 -2.39
N GLY A 60 0.72 16.88 -2.82
CA GLY A 60 0.23 15.97 -3.84
C GLY A 60 -1.27 16.03 -4.08
N VAL A 61 -1.72 15.13 -4.94
CA VAL A 61 -3.13 14.93 -5.26
C VAL A 61 -3.52 13.49 -4.95
N VAL A 62 -4.63 13.34 -4.21
CA VAL A 62 -5.25 12.06 -3.93
C VAL A 62 -6.54 11.93 -4.72
N LYS A 63 -6.71 10.79 -5.38
CA LYS A 63 -7.88 10.46 -6.17
C LYS A 63 -8.41 9.07 -5.82
N GLU A 64 -9.59 8.74 -6.30
CA GLU A 64 -10.13 7.38 -6.33
C GLU A 64 -10.84 7.11 -7.66
N ILE A 65 -11.08 5.84 -7.96
CA ILE A 65 -11.80 5.45 -9.18
C ILE A 65 -13.27 5.13 -8.94
N TYR A 66 -13.70 4.93 -7.69
CA TYR A 66 -15.10 4.64 -7.38
C TYR A 66 -15.93 5.93 -7.36
N ASN A 67 -17.02 5.94 -8.11
CA ASN A 67 -17.98 7.03 -8.11
C ASN A 67 -19.17 6.67 -7.21
N GLU A 68 -19.24 7.26 -6.03
CA GLU A 68 -20.33 7.08 -5.06
C GLU A 68 -21.71 7.41 -5.64
N THR A 69 -21.79 8.41 -6.52
CA THR A 69 -23.06 8.91 -7.04
C THR A 69 -23.68 7.94 -8.03
N SER A 70 -22.86 7.31 -8.89
CA SER A 70 -23.32 6.35 -9.88
C SER A 70 -23.20 4.90 -9.43
N GLY A 71 -22.41 4.60 -8.40
CA GLY A 71 -22.07 3.24 -7.99
C GLY A 71 -21.21 2.49 -9.00
N THR A 72 -20.47 3.22 -9.85
CA THR A 72 -19.62 2.67 -10.92
C THR A 72 -18.16 3.09 -10.75
N TYR A 73 -17.27 2.52 -11.56
CA TYR A 73 -15.85 2.88 -11.58
C TYR A 73 -15.51 3.76 -12.79
N THR A 74 -14.52 4.64 -12.63
CA THR A 74 -13.86 5.36 -13.72
C THR A 74 -12.49 4.74 -13.98
N ASN A 75 -11.85 5.07 -15.11
CA ASN A 75 -10.46 4.69 -15.34
C ASN A 75 -9.48 5.62 -14.60
N ILE A 76 -8.20 5.24 -14.53
CA ILE A 76 -7.16 6.02 -13.82
C ILE A 76 -7.07 7.47 -14.34
N THR A 77 -7.21 7.69 -15.65
CA THR A 77 -7.15 9.03 -16.24
C THR A 77 -8.34 9.91 -15.84
N GLY A 78 -9.52 9.31 -15.68
CA GLY A 78 -10.75 9.91 -15.17
C GLY A 78 -10.96 9.75 -13.66
N ALA A 79 -9.90 9.45 -12.90
CA ALA A 79 -10.00 9.30 -11.45
C ALA A 79 -10.46 10.61 -10.77
N ILE A 80 -11.30 10.44 -9.76
CA ILE A 80 -12.06 11.50 -9.09
C ILE A 80 -11.25 12.03 -7.91
N PRO A 81 -11.11 13.36 -7.74
CA PRO A 81 -10.43 13.92 -6.58
C PRO A 81 -11.12 13.56 -5.27
N VAL A 82 -10.32 13.17 -4.27
CA VAL A 82 -10.83 12.74 -2.96
C VAL A 82 -10.79 13.89 -1.97
N ASN A 83 -11.95 14.29 -1.43
CA ASN A 83 -12.01 15.23 -0.31
C ASN A 83 -11.88 14.50 1.03
N GLY A 84 -10.98 14.97 1.90
CA GLY A 84 -10.83 14.43 3.25
C GLY A 84 -10.00 13.14 3.39
N ALA A 85 -9.16 12.79 2.42
CA ALA A 85 -8.11 11.79 2.65
C ALA A 85 -7.14 12.31 3.72
N THR A 86 -6.76 11.47 4.68
CA THR A 86 -5.82 11.81 5.75
C THR A 86 -4.40 11.46 5.33
N ILE A 87 -3.49 12.43 5.42
CA ILE A 87 -2.06 12.26 5.20
C ILE A 87 -1.38 12.34 6.55
N THR A 88 -0.58 11.34 6.90
CA THR A 88 0.23 11.32 8.12
C THR A 88 1.70 11.14 7.76
N ILE A 89 2.55 12.07 8.20
CA ILE A 89 3.99 12.07 7.96
C ILE A 89 4.66 11.63 9.25
N LYS A 90 5.45 10.56 9.18
CA LYS A 90 6.05 9.88 10.32
C LYS A 90 7.56 9.72 10.17
N ASN A 91 8.23 9.57 11.30
CA ASN A 91 9.56 9.03 11.37
C ASN A 91 9.53 7.57 10.88
N PRO A 92 10.36 7.20 9.88
CA PRO A 92 10.36 5.85 9.32
C PRO A 92 10.92 4.78 10.28
N VAL A 93 11.58 5.18 11.38
CA VAL A 93 12.21 4.25 12.33
C VAL A 93 11.28 3.87 13.49
N ASP A 94 10.58 4.85 14.07
CA ASP A 94 9.81 4.66 15.31
C ASP A 94 8.32 5.04 15.19
N ASP A 95 7.87 5.42 14.00
CA ASP A 95 6.48 5.80 13.69
C ASP A 95 5.94 7.04 14.44
N SER A 96 6.81 7.82 15.09
CA SER A 96 6.42 9.13 15.63
C SER A 96 5.89 10.06 14.54
N VAL A 97 4.78 10.74 14.81
CA VAL A 97 4.10 11.61 13.84
C VAL A 97 4.73 13.01 13.87
N PHE A 98 5.19 13.50 12.72
CA PHE A 98 5.65 14.87 12.53
C PHE A 98 4.50 15.80 12.18
N ALA A 99 3.63 15.38 11.26
CA ALA A 99 2.54 16.20 10.77
C ALA A 99 1.38 15.35 10.25
N THR A 100 0.20 15.95 10.27
CA THR A 100 -1.02 15.42 9.67
C THR A 100 -1.69 16.50 8.83
N GLY A 101 -2.27 16.12 7.70
CA GLY A 101 -3.10 16.99 6.89
C GLY A 101 -4.23 16.24 6.23
N THR A 102 -5.13 16.97 5.58
CA THR A 102 -6.24 16.40 4.82
C THR A 102 -6.32 17.01 3.44
N THR A 103 -6.79 16.24 2.46
CA THR A 103 -7.07 16.77 1.13
C THR A 103 -8.30 17.68 1.12
N ASN A 104 -8.25 18.72 0.29
CA ASN A 104 -9.40 19.58 0.02
C ASN A 104 -10.34 18.97 -1.04
N ALA A 105 -11.37 19.74 -1.45
CA ALA A 105 -12.35 19.32 -2.46
C ALA A 105 -11.76 18.99 -3.85
N ASN A 106 -10.56 19.47 -4.15
CA ASN A 106 -9.83 19.17 -5.39
C ASN A 106 -8.84 18.01 -5.22
N GLY A 107 -8.89 17.28 -4.10
CA GLY A 107 -7.96 16.19 -3.80
C GLY A 107 -6.55 16.64 -3.43
N VAL A 108 -6.32 17.95 -3.28
CA VAL A 108 -4.97 18.49 -3.06
C VAL A 108 -4.68 18.56 -1.57
N TYR A 109 -3.45 18.17 -1.20
CA TYR A 109 -2.87 18.45 0.11
C TYR A 109 -1.48 19.08 -0.07
N ASP A 110 -1.08 19.85 0.94
CA ASP A 110 0.21 20.55 0.98
C ASP A 110 0.62 20.73 2.45
N ILE A 111 1.70 20.08 2.88
CA ILE A 111 2.09 20.02 4.28
C ILE A 111 3.58 20.37 4.39
N SER A 112 3.87 21.53 4.98
CA SER A 112 5.19 21.88 5.50
C SER A 112 5.30 21.50 6.98
N PHE A 113 6.45 21.01 7.41
CA PHE A 113 6.65 20.55 8.79
C PHE A 113 8.10 20.63 9.25
N LEU A 114 8.30 20.95 10.52
CA LEU A 114 9.62 21.07 11.15
C LEU A 114 10.26 19.69 11.34
N SER A 115 11.37 19.42 10.66
CA SER A 115 12.17 18.22 10.89
C SER A 115 13.59 18.39 10.35
N SER A 116 14.56 17.78 11.04
CA SER A 116 15.95 17.65 10.57
C SER A 116 16.22 16.34 9.82
N LEU A 117 15.21 15.46 9.70
CA LEU A 117 15.35 14.23 8.92
C LEU A 117 15.27 14.51 7.43
N THR A 118 15.89 13.63 6.64
CA THR A 118 15.85 13.69 5.18
C THR A 118 14.92 12.65 4.56
N SER A 119 14.44 11.68 5.36
CA SER A 119 13.53 10.62 4.91
C SER A 119 12.36 10.45 5.86
N PHE A 120 11.19 10.20 5.28
CA PHE A 120 9.91 10.17 5.98
C PHE A 120 9.04 9.01 5.50
N LYS A 121 8.30 8.40 6.42
CA LYS A 121 7.20 7.49 6.09
C LYS A 121 5.92 8.29 5.95
N VAL A 122 5.28 8.24 4.79
CA VAL A 122 3.99 8.90 4.53
C VAL A 122 2.91 7.85 4.41
N GLU A 123 1.85 8.03 5.20
CA GLU A 123 0.63 7.22 5.14
C GLU A 123 -0.51 8.07 4.58
N ILE A 124 -1.18 7.56 3.54
CA ILE A 124 -2.38 8.16 2.96
C ILE A 124 -3.55 7.20 3.18
N ALA A 125 -4.55 7.64 3.94
CA ALA A 125 -5.72 6.84 4.29
C ALA A 125 -7.01 7.54 3.85
N TYR A 126 -7.94 6.77 3.29
CA TYR A 126 -9.26 7.27 2.92
C TYR A 126 -10.30 6.15 2.93
N SER A 127 -11.46 6.41 3.52
CA SER A 127 -12.56 5.45 3.61
C SER A 127 -12.09 4.08 4.12
N THR A 128 -12.56 2.99 3.53
CA THR A 128 -12.17 1.61 3.85
C THR A 128 -11.02 1.08 3.00
N TYR A 129 -10.45 1.88 2.08
CA TYR A 129 -9.32 1.45 1.23
C TYR A 129 -8.12 0.99 2.07
N LYS A 130 -7.23 0.20 1.46
CA LYS A 130 -5.93 -0.11 2.06
C LYS A 130 -5.16 1.21 2.21
N THR A 131 -4.70 1.52 3.42
CA THR A 131 -3.79 2.66 3.65
C THR A 131 -2.57 2.51 2.74
N TYR A 132 -2.31 3.55 1.95
CA TYR A 132 -1.10 3.64 1.14
C TYR A 132 0.06 4.10 2.02
N ILE A 133 1.20 3.43 1.91
CA ILE A 133 2.40 3.71 2.70
C ILE A 133 3.56 3.85 1.74
N SER A 134 4.32 4.94 1.87
CA SER A 134 5.51 5.21 1.06
C SER A 134 6.61 5.84 1.90
N ASN A 135 7.85 5.46 1.64
CA ASN A 135 9.02 6.15 2.19
C ASN A 135 9.49 7.18 1.16
N VAL A 136 9.54 8.45 1.56
CA VAL A 136 9.89 9.57 0.68
C VAL A 136 11.16 10.26 1.19
N THR A 137 11.86 10.93 0.28
CA THR A 137 13.08 11.69 0.56
C THR A 137 12.95 13.06 -0.11
N PRO A 138 12.42 14.09 0.58
CA PRO A 138 12.35 15.44 0.04
C PRO A 138 13.73 15.97 -0.34
N VAL A 139 13.83 16.67 -1.46
CA VAL A 139 15.10 17.19 -1.99
C VAL A 139 14.89 18.60 -2.53
N GLY A 140 15.99 19.35 -2.66
CA GLY A 140 15.97 20.72 -3.18
C GLY A 140 16.33 21.75 -2.12
N LEU A 141 16.53 22.99 -2.57
CA LEU A 141 16.86 24.16 -1.77
C LEU A 141 16.07 25.37 -2.30
N PRO A 142 15.70 26.34 -1.45
CA PRO A 142 15.92 26.37 0.01
C PRO A 142 14.92 25.49 0.80
N VAL A 143 13.89 24.95 0.15
CA VAL A 143 12.90 24.05 0.75
C VAL A 143 13.10 22.66 0.15
N PRO A 144 13.35 21.61 0.96
CA PRO A 144 13.32 20.23 0.49
C PRO A 144 11.87 19.80 0.23
N GLU A 145 11.56 19.40 -1.01
CA GLU A 145 10.19 19.07 -1.41
C GLU A 145 10.05 17.64 -1.95
N PHE A 146 8.86 17.05 -1.78
CA PHE A 146 8.48 15.80 -2.43
C PHE A 146 7.01 15.82 -2.87
N GLN A 147 6.77 15.58 -4.16
CA GLN A 147 5.42 15.37 -4.68
C GLN A 147 5.01 13.90 -4.58
N LEU A 148 3.95 13.61 -3.83
CA LEU A 148 3.42 12.26 -3.70
C LEU A 148 1.94 12.22 -4.09
N ASN A 149 1.67 11.75 -5.30
CA ASN A 149 0.30 11.53 -5.78
C ASN A 149 -0.15 10.11 -5.45
N HIS A 150 -1.44 9.91 -5.19
CA HIS A 150 -2.01 8.59 -4.99
C HIS A 150 -3.40 8.48 -5.61
N THR A 151 -3.72 7.32 -6.19
CA THR A 151 -5.08 6.98 -6.62
C THR A 151 -5.48 5.70 -5.91
N PHE A 152 -6.59 5.74 -5.18
CA PHE A 152 -7.16 4.57 -4.53
C PHE A 152 -7.93 3.71 -5.54
N LEU A 153 -7.68 2.40 -5.46
CA LEU A 153 -8.37 1.36 -6.23
C LEU A 153 -8.77 0.22 -5.27
N PRO A 154 -9.83 -0.54 -5.60
CA PRO A 154 -10.09 -1.82 -4.96
C PRO A 154 -8.88 -2.74 -5.09
N ASP A 155 -8.57 -3.50 -4.04
CA ASP A 155 -7.44 -4.44 -4.04
C ASP A 155 -7.87 -5.89 -3.77
N ILE A 156 -9.19 -6.15 -3.75
CA ILE A 156 -9.79 -7.47 -3.63
C ILE A 156 -10.90 -7.58 -4.67
N ALA A 157 -10.79 -8.55 -5.57
CA ALA A 157 -11.80 -8.84 -6.57
C ALA A 157 -12.63 -10.08 -6.23
N ILE A 158 -13.91 -10.02 -6.57
CA ILE A 158 -14.85 -11.14 -6.53
C ILE A 158 -15.49 -11.23 -7.91
N LEU A 159 -15.17 -12.30 -8.64
CA LEU A 159 -15.69 -12.57 -9.98
C LEU A 159 -16.78 -13.63 -9.85
N SER A 160 -18.01 -13.29 -10.20
CA SER A 160 -19.16 -14.22 -10.13
C SER A 160 -20.32 -13.71 -10.98
N SER A 161 -21.27 -14.57 -11.29
CA SER A 161 -22.51 -14.27 -12.01
C SER A 161 -23.76 -14.25 -11.13
N VAL A 162 -23.62 -14.22 -9.80
CA VAL A 162 -24.75 -14.37 -8.85
C VAL A 162 -25.23 -13.00 -8.32
N PRO A 163 -26.37 -12.46 -8.80
CA PRO A 163 -26.79 -11.09 -8.48
C PRO A 163 -27.02 -10.82 -6.99
N GLU A 164 -27.55 -11.80 -6.25
CA GLU A 164 -27.74 -11.69 -4.79
C GLU A 164 -26.41 -11.43 -4.07
N LYS A 165 -25.34 -12.13 -4.48
CA LYS A 165 -23.99 -11.98 -3.91
C LYS A 165 -23.38 -10.65 -4.33
N GLY A 166 -23.57 -10.25 -5.58
CA GLY A 166 -23.14 -8.94 -6.07
C GLY A 166 -23.76 -7.78 -5.29
N GLN A 167 -25.06 -7.86 -4.98
CA GLN A 167 -25.70 -6.88 -4.11
C GLN A 167 -25.17 -6.98 -2.67
N GLY A 168 -25.04 -8.19 -2.14
CA GLY A 168 -24.51 -8.42 -0.80
C GLY A 168 -23.12 -7.81 -0.59
N ILE A 169 -22.22 -7.94 -1.57
CA ILE A 169 -20.88 -7.34 -1.55
C ILE A 169 -20.94 -5.80 -1.59
N LYS A 170 -21.84 -5.22 -2.39
CA LYS A 170 -22.02 -3.76 -2.42
C LYS A 170 -22.53 -3.22 -1.08
N ASP A 171 -23.44 -3.93 -0.44
CA ASP A 171 -24.02 -3.56 0.85
C ASP A 171 -23.01 -3.57 2.01
N LEU A 172 -21.88 -4.28 1.87
CA LEU A 172 -20.76 -4.19 2.82
C LEU A 172 -20.11 -2.80 2.84
N ASN A 173 -20.37 -1.96 1.83
CA ASN A 173 -19.83 -0.61 1.66
C ASN A 173 -18.31 -0.54 1.86
N ASN A 174 -17.60 -1.50 1.29
CA ASN A 174 -16.17 -1.68 1.45
C ASN A 174 -15.45 -1.38 0.14
N ARG A 175 -14.73 -0.25 0.12
CA ARG A 175 -14.00 0.30 -1.04
C ARG A 175 -12.84 -0.57 -1.50
N ARG A 176 -12.40 -1.54 -0.69
CA ARG A 176 -11.38 -2.51 -1.09
C ARG A 176 -11.93 -3.58 -2.02
N LEU A 177 -13.25 -3.78 -2.03
CA LEU A 177 -13.91 -4.82 -2.80
C LEU A 177 -14.36 -4.29 -4.16
N ILE A 178 -14.15 -5.10 -5.19
CA ILE A 178 -14.85 -4.98 -6.46
C ILE A 178 -15.56 -6.29 -6.76
N TYR A 179 -16.84 -6.20 -7.12
CA TYR A 179 -17.61 -7.31 -7.67
C TYR A 179 -17.68 -7.15 -9.19
N LEU A 180 -17.18 -8.14 -9.91
CA LEU A 180 -17.27 -8.19 -11.37
C LEU A 180 -18.22 -9.31 -11.80
N ASP A 181 -19.30 -8.91 -12.47
CA ASP A 181 -20.16 -9.84 -13.20
C ASP A 181 -19.58 -10.11 -14.59
N MET A 182 -19.02 -11.30 -14.76
CA MET A 182 -18.40 -11.73 -16.01
C MET A 182 -19.39 -11.85 -17.19
N TRP A 183 -20.70 -11.92 -16.92
CA TRP A 183 -21.72 -12.00 -17.96
C TRP A 183 -22.37 -10.66 -18.28
N SER A 184 -22.04 -9.60 -17.53
CA SER A 184 -22.61 -8.27 -17.73
C SER A 184 -21.63 -7.34 -18.41
N THR A 185 -22.00 -6.84 -19.61
CA THR A 185 -21.19 -5.90 -20.40
C THR A 185 -20.95 -4.55 -19.72
N SER A 186 -21.72 -4.21 -18.69
CA SER A 186 -21.50 -3.00 -17.88
C SER A 186 -20.48 -3.22 -16.76
N SER A 187 -20.08 -4.46 -16.53
CA SER A 187 -19.09 -4.88 -15.53
C SER A 187 -17.82 -5.37 -16.23
N SER A 188 -17.91 -6.48 -16.96
CA SER A 188 -16.86 -7.03 -17.82
C SER A 188 -17.26 -6.86 -19.28
N PRO A 189 -16.43 -6.26 -20.16
CA PRO A 189 -15.00 -6.01 -19.97
C PRO A 189 -14.66 -4.65 -19.35
N VAL A 190 -15.67 -3.80 -19.07
CA VAL A 190 -15.47 -2.36 -18.76
C VAL A 190 -14.49 -2.11 -17.60
N ASN A 191 -14.53 -2.95 -16.57
CA ASN A 191 -13.75 -2.78 -15.34
C ASN A 191 -12.63 -3.83 -15.17
N ASP A 192 -12.41 -4.68 -16.17
CA ASP A 192 -11.49 -5.82 -16.06
C ASP A 192 -10.04 -5.37 -15.84
N TRP A 193 -9.66 -4.21 -16.38
CA TRP A 193 -8.35 -3.59 -16.18
C TRP A 193 -7.99 -3.37 -14.70
N ILE A 194 -8.98 -3.29 -13.79
CA ILE A 194 -8.75 -3.16 -12.34
C ILE A 194 -8.05 -4.42 -11.79
N MET A 195 -8.24 -5.58 -12.43
CA MET A 195 -7.63 -6.84 -11.99
C MET A 195 -6.10 -6.78 -11.98
N GLN A 196 -5.46 -5.97 -12.83
CA GLN A 196 -4.00 -5.78 -12.79
C GLN A 196 -3.48 -5.28 -11.43
N TYR A 197 -4.35 -4.67 -10.60
CA TYR A 197 -3.96 -4.02 -9.36
C TYR A 197 -4.38 -4.77 -8.09
N VAL A 198 -5.13 -5.87 -8.22
CA VAL A 198 -5.67 -6.55 -7.03
C VAL A 198 -4.63 -7.40 -6.32
N ASN A 199 -4.71 -7.43 -4.99
CA ASN A 199 -3.87 -8.26 -4.13
C ASN A 199 -4.52 -9.61 -3.79
N PHE A 200 -5.82 -9.76 -4.06
CA PHE A 200 -6.56 -10.99 -3.88
C PHE A 200 -7.68 -11.07 -4.92
N ALA A 201 -7.95 -12.27 -5.45
CA ALA A 201 -9.10 -12.51 -6.30
C ALA A 201 -9.83 -13.78 -5.84
N TYR A 202 -11.16 -13.74 -5.85
CA TYR A 202 -12.01 -14.91 -5.70
C TYR A 202 -12.78 -15.14 -6.99
N LEU A 203 -12.76 -16.37 -7.49
CA LEU A 203 -13.39 -16.81 -8.72
C LEU A 203 -14.55 -17.77 -8.40
N ASP A 204 -15.73 -17.48 -8.91
CA ASP A 204 -16.90 -18.36 -8.83
C ASP A 204 -17.45 -18.57 -10.23
N MET A 205 -17.25 -19.80 -10.75
CA MET A 205 -17.60 -20.17 -12.12
C MET A 205 -16.96 -19.27 -13.20
N ALA A 206 -15.90 -18.53 -12.85
CA ALA A 206 -15.09 -17.76 -13.78
C ALA A 206 -14.01 -18.68 -14.36
N MET A 207 -14.14 -19.03 -15.64
CA MET A 207 -13.18 -19.88 -16.34
C MET A 207 -12.75 -19.21 -17.65
N PRO A 208 -11.45 -19.11 -17.95
CA PRO A 208 -11.00 -18.61 -19.24
C PRO A 208 -11.39 -19.59 -20.36
N GLY A 209 -11.51 -19.10 -21.59
CA GLY A 209 -11.79 -19.92 -22.78
C GLY A 209 -13.27 -20.06 -23.11
N THR A 210 -14.15 -19.30 -22.45
CA THR A 210 -15.57 -19.23 -22.81
C THR A 210 -15.82 -18.34 -24.03
N SER A 211 -14.80 -17.59 -24.47
CA SER A 211 -14.83 -16.59 -25.56
C SER A 211 -15.71 -15.36 -25.29
N TRP A 212 -16.36 -15.31 -24.13
CA TRP A 212 -17.19 -14.20 -23.69
C TRP A 212 -16.81 -13.77 -22.28
N GLY A 213 -16.35 -12.52 -22.13
CA GLY A 213 -16.04 -11.98 -20.81
C GLY A 213 -14.81 -12.62 -20.18
N ASP A 214 -13.82 -13.07 -20.96
CA ASP A 214 -12.53 -13.60 -20.47
C ASP A 214 -11.45 -12.50 -20.32
N SER A 215 -11.75 -11.24 -20.63
CA SER A 215 -10.76 -10.15 -20.62
C SER A 215 -10.15 -9.87 -19.24
N TRP A 216 -10.81 -10.29 -18.15
CA TRP A 216 -10.26 -10.24 -16.80
C TRP A 216 -9.07 -11.18 -16.61
N TYR A 217 -8.95 -12.24 -17.41
CA TYR A 217 -7.92 -13.27 -17.25
C TYR A 217 -6.53 -12.70 -17.51
N ASP A 218 -6.33 -12.05 -18.65
CA ASP A 218 -5.05 -11.42 -19.03
C ASP A 218 -4.63 -10.36 -18.01
N GLU A 219 -5.61 -9.63 -17.45
CA GLU A 219 -5.37 -8.60 -16.44
C GLU A 219 -5.04 -9.21 -15.08
N LEU A 220 -5.70 -10.32 -14.72
CA LEU A 220 -5.44 -11.01 -13.46
C LEU A 220 -4.08 -11.71 -13.47
N LEU A 221 -3.61 -12.23 -14.59
CA LEU A 221 -2.27 -12.83 -14.73
C LEU A 221 -1.15 -11.85 -14.34
N GLN A 222 -1.34 -10.57 -14.63
CA GLN A 222 -0.39 -9.49 -14.31
C GLN A 222 -0.47 -9.01 -12.85
N SER A 223 -1.47 -9.47 -12.11
CA SER A 223 -1.80 -8.91 -10.80
C SER A 223 -0.83 -9.33 -9.69
N PRO A 224 -0.69 -8.51 -8.63
CA PRO A 224 -0.08 -8.95 -7.39
C PRO A 224 -0.74 -10.19 -6.78
N ALA A 225 -2.05 -10.39 -6.99
CA ALA A 225 -2.74 -11.58 -6.50
C ALA A 225 -2.17 -12.86 -7.11
N ASN A 226 -1.95 -12.86 -8.43
CA ASN A 226 -1.35 -13.97 -9.16
C ASN A 226 0.11 -14.17 -8.75
N LEU A 227 0.90 -13.09 -8.67
CA LEU A 227 2.30 -13.20 -8.28
C LEU A 227 2.50 -13.81 -6.87
N ASN A 228 1.51 -13.69 -5.98
CA ASN A 228 1.63 -14.06 -4.57
C ASN A 228 0.73 -15.24 -4.14
N TYR A 229 0.22 -16.05 -5.08
CA TYR A 229 -0.64 -17.20 -4.78
C TYR A 229 -1.86 -16.78 -3.92
N LYS A 230 -2.61 -15.78 -4.40
CA LYS A 230 -3.79 -15.18 -3.72
C LYS A 230 -5.06 -15.24 -4.58
N ILE A 231 -5.17 -16.26 -5.43
CA ILE A 231 -6.36 -16.51 -6.24
C ILE A 231 -7.13 -17.68 -5.62
N SER A 232 -8.32 -17.41 -5.10
CA SER A 232 -9.22 -18.43 -4.56
C SER A 232 -10.30 -18.78 -5.59
N ASN A 233 -10.80 -20.01 -5.54
CA ASN A 233 -11.86 -20.51 -6.41
C ASN A 233 -12.87 -21.37 -5.63
N GLY A 234 -14.17 -21.16 -5.87
CA GLY A 234 -15.26 -21.97 -5.31
C GLY A 234 -15.77 -23.10 -6.21
N PHE A 235 -15.90 -22.89 -7.52
CA PHE A 235 -16.52 -23.83 -8.46
C PHE A 235 -15.90 -23.74 -9.85
N GLY A 236 -15.45 -24.89 -10.37
CA GLY A 236 -14.80 -24.97 -11.68
C GLY A 236 -13.38 -24.42 -11.61
N TYR A 237 -12.44 -25.20 -11.08
CA TYR A 237 -11.05 -24.96 -11.45
C TYR A 237 -10.90 -25.32 -12.93
N PRO A 238 -10.20 -24.52 -13.74
CA PRO A 238 -9.82 -24.97 -15.07
C PRO A 238 -9.02 -26.27 -14.91
N THR A 239 -9.68 -27.42 -15.09
CA THR A 239 -9.05 -28.74 -15.15
C THR A 239 -8.10 -28.87 -16.35
N CYS A 240 -8.01 -27.82 -17.16
CA CYS A 240 -7.09 -27.65 -18.28
C CYS A 240 -5.81 -26.87 -17.92
N ASP A 241 -5.57 -26.55 -16.63
CA ASP A 241 -4.33 -25.89 -16.19
C ASP A 241 -3.48 -26.79 -15.27
N PRO A 242 -2.94 -27.91 -15.76
CA PRO A 242 -1.69 -28.44 -15.26
C PRO A 242 -0.55 -27.80 -16.05
N ASP A 243 -0.03 -26.67 -15.55
CA ASP A 243 1.27 -26.10 -15.91
C ASP A 243 1.51 -25.77 -17.40
N THR A 244 0.46 -25.72 -18.23
CA THR A 244 0.57 -25.35 -19.66
C THR A 244 -0.77 -24.84 -20.18
N ASP A 245 -1.04 -23.55 -19.98
CA ASP A 245 -2.17 -22.91 -20.67
C ASP A 245 -1.83 -22.66 -22.16
N PRO A 246 -2.85 -22.52 -23.05
CA PRO A 246 -2.65 -22.19 -24.46
C PRO A 246 -2.02 -20.82 -24.73
N TYR A 247 -1.78 -20.01 -23.69
CA TYR A 247 -1.37 -18.61 -23.76
C TYR A 247 0.07 -18.36 -23.25
N GLY A 248 0.77 -19.41 -22.82
CA GLY A 248 2.23 -19.44 -22.68
C GLY A 248 2.78 -19.02 -21.32
N GLY A 249 2.10 -19.36 -20.22
CA GLY A 249 2.63 -19.25 -18.85
C GLY A 249 2.25 -20.42 -17.94
N ASP A 250 2.65 -20.35 -16.65
CA ASP A 250 2.29 -21.30 -15.58
C ASP A 250 0.86 -21.05 -15.03
N GLY A 251 0.02 -20.26 -15.73
CA GLY A 251 -1.40 -20.09 -15.42
C GLY A 251 -1.72 -19.19 -14.21
N LEU A 252 -2.85 -19.47 -13.56
CA LEU A 252 -3.30 -18.77 -12.34
C LEU A 252 -2.79 -19.45 -11.08
N HIS A 253 -2.07 -18.68 -10.26
CA HIS A 253 -1.50 -19.16 -9.01
C HIS A 253 -2.48 -19.13 -7.84
N LEU A 254 -2.82 -20.30 -7.34
CA LEU A 254 -3.90 -20.48 -6.40
C LEU A 254 -3.53 -20.25 -4.94
N LEU A 255 -4.55 -19.88 -4.18
CA LEU A 255 -4.46 -19.62 -2.75
C LEU A 255 -3.97 -20.86 -2.00
N GLY A 256 -2.78 -20.73 -1.39
CA GLY A 256 -2.12 -21.80 -0.64
C GLY A 256 -1.27 -22.75 -1.50
N GLY A 257 -1.25 -22.53 -2.82
CA GLY A 257 -0.33 -23.18 -3.74
C GLY A 257 1.10 -22.63 -3.63
N HIS A 258 2.02 -23.30 -4.33
CA HIS A 258 3.41 -22.90 -4.53
C HIS A 258 4.00 -23.60 -5.77
N ASP A 259 5.25 -23.28 -6.10
CA ASP A 259 6.05 -23.72 -7.26
C ASP A 259 6.03 -25.22 -7.66
N THR A 260 5.57 -26.11 -6.79
CA THR A 260 5.56 -27.56 -7.00
C THR A 260 4.22 -28.20 -6.65
N SER A 261 3.23 -27.40 -6.23
CA SER A 261 1.88 -27.83 -5.90
C SER A 261 0.94 -26.63 -5.96
N ASP A 262 0.35 -26.39 -7.13
CA ASP A 262 -0.62 -25.32 -7.33
C ASP A 262 -2.00 -25.91 -7.60
N THR A 263 -2.81 -26.02 -6.55
CA THR A 263 -4.11 -26.70 -6.63
C THR A 263 -5.16 -25.94 -5.84
N ALA A 264 -6.43 -26.13 -6.18
CA ALA A 264 -7.55 -25.54 -5.45
C ALA A 264 -7.81 -26.23 -4.11
N ASP A 265 -7.13 -27.34 -3.83
CA ASP A 265 -7.37 -28.23 -2.69
C ASP A 265 -6.60 -27.78 -1.43
N THR A 266 -6.74 -26.50 -1.09
CA THR A 266 -6.14 -25.93 0.12
C THR A 266 -7.19 -25.62 1.18
N VAL A 267 -6.74 -25.58 2.43
CA VAL A 267 -7.60 -25.26 3.58
C VAL A 267 -8.12 -23.83 3.45
N GLU A 268 -7.24 -22.91 3.07
CA GLU A 268 -7.53 -21.50 2.87
C GLU A 268 -8.58 -21.30 1.77
N ASN A 269 -8.42 -21.99 0.63
CA ASN A 269 -9.39 -21.94 -0.46
C ASN A 269 -10.75 -22.50 -0.04
N THR A 270 -10.74 -23.62 0.70
CA THR A 270 -11.96 -24.24 1.24
C THR A 270 -12.73 -23.26 2.14
N TYR A 271 -12.06 -22.52 3.00
CA TYR A 271 -12.70 -21.54 3.88
C TYR A 271 -13.32 -20.38 3.10
N VAL A 272 -12.55 -19.77 2.19
CA VAL A 272 -13.04 -18.64 1.37
C VAL A 272 -14.25 -19.07 0.54
N GLY A 273 -14.14 -20.21 -0.18
CA GLY A 273 -15.22 -20.76 -0.98
C GLY A 273 -16.45 -21.14 -0.15
N SER A 274 -16.26 -21.68 1.06
CA SER A 274 -17.38 -22.04 1.96
C SER A 274 -18.17 -20.81 2.41
N TYR A 275 -17.49 -19.72 2.80
CA TYR A 275 -18.19 -18.49 3.16
C TYR A 275 -18.99 -17.94 1.98
N TYR A 276 -18.39 -17.93 0.79
CA TYR A 276 -19.08 -17.49 -0.40
C TYR A 276 -20.29 -18.37 -0.71
N ALA A 277 -20.15 -19.69 -0.76
CA ALA A 277 -21.22 -20.63 -1.06
C ALA A 277 -22.39 -20.51 -0.06
N LEU A 278 -22.10 -20.43 1.23
CA LEU A 278 -23.09 -20.35 2.31
C LEU A 278 -23.74 -18.96 2.48
N ALA A 279 -23.28 -17.94 1.77
CA ALA A 279 -23.80 -16.58 1.89
C ALA A 279 -25.18 -16.42 1.20
N THR A 280 -26.24 -17.02 1.71
CA THR A 280 -27.56 -16.97 1.07
C THR A 280 -28.64 -16.51 2.05
N GLY A 281 -29.67 -15.80 1.58
CA GLY A 281 -30.80 -15.40 2.42
C GLY A 281 -30.35 -14.65 3.68
N ALA A 282 -30.85 -15.07 4.86
CA ALA A 282 -30.52 -14.41 6.13
C ALA A 282 -29.02 -14.47 6.51
N ALA A 283 -28.26 -15.41 5.92
CA ALA A 283 -26.83 -15.57 6.20
C ALA A 283 -25.93 -14.80 5.21
N LEU A 284 -26.50 -14.17 4.17
CA LEU A 284 -25.77 -13.48 3.10
C LEU A 284 -24.72 -12.51 3.66
N GLN A 285 -25.17 -11.49 4.40
CA GLN A 285 -24.29 -10.42 4.89
C GLN A 285 -23.21 -10.94 5.83
N ALA A 286 -23.58 -11.78 6.80
CA ALA A 286 -22.64 -12.30 7.80
C ALA A 286 -21.53 -13.16 7.15
N ASN A 287 -21.88 -14.01 6.18
CA ASN A 287 -20.90 -14.87 5.53
C ASN A 287 -20.00 -14.10 4.56
N LEU A 288 -20.53 -13.12 3.81
CA LEU A 288 -19.67 -12.26 2.98
C LEU A 288 -18.71 -11.41 3.84
N GLN A 289 -19.16 -10.90 4.98
CA GLN A 289 -18.29 -10.20 5.93
C GLN A 289 -17.18 -11.11 6.47
N ASN A 290 -17.53 -12.33 6.90
CA ASN A 290 -16.54 -13.32 7.36
C ASN A 290 -15.53 -13.69 6.27
N MET A 291 -15.98 -13.83 5.02
CA MET A 291 -15.12 -14.06 3.86
C MET A 291 -14.08 -12.94 3.74
N VAL A 292 -14.53 -11.68 3.78
CA VAL A 292 -13.65 -10.51 3.64
C VAL A 292 -12.67 -10.39 4.80
N GLU A 293 -13.10 -10.66 6.03
CA GLU A 293 -12.21 -10.68 7.20
C GLU A 293 -11.14 -11.76 7.10
N TYR A 294 -11.51 -12.94 6.57
CA TYR A 294 -10.55 -14.01 6.33
C TYR A 294 -9.57 -13.64 5.20
N ILE A 295 -10.03 -12.98 4.14
CA ILE A 295 -9.15 -12.43 3.10
C ILE A 295 -8.17 -11.40 3.69
N TYR A 296 -8.62 -10.53 4.60
CA TYR A 296 -7.73 -9.59 5.27
C TYR A 296 -6.66 -10.30 6.11
N PHE A 297 -7.01 -11.39 6.79
CA PHE A 297 -6.04 -12.24 7.48
C PHE A 297 -5.02 -12.82 6.49
N LEU A 298 -5.47 -13.38 5.36
CA LEU A 298 -4.59 -13.94 4.32
C LEU A 298 -3.66 -12.91 3.67
N LEU A 299 -4.05 -11.63 3.67
CA LEU A 299 -3.24 -10.50 3.20
C LEU A 299 -2.30 -9.94 4.27
N GLY A 300 -2.22 -10.55 5.47
CA GLY A 300 -1.39 -10.08 6.58
C GLY A 300 -1.90 -8.78 7.22
N LYS A 301 -3.19 -8.45 7.05
CA LYS A 301 -3.81 -7.20 7.51
C LYS A 301 -4.66 -7.37 8.77
N LEU A 302 -4.85 -8.61 9.24
CA LEU A 302 -5.39 -8.91 10.57
C LEU A 302 -4.47 -9.90 11.30
N HIS A 303 -4.14 -9.58 12.55
CA HIS A 303 -3.59 -10.55 13.49
C HIS A 303 -4.72 -11.11 14.35
N TRP A 304 -5.30 -12.24 13.95
CA TRP A 304 -6.16 -12.99 14.87
C TRP A 304 -5.27 -13.83 15.79
N ILE A 305 -5.28 -13.54 17.08
CA ILE A 305 -5.14 -14.61 18.08
C ILE A 305 -6.41 -15.46 17.88
N LEU A 306 -6.29 -16.74 17.58
CA LEU A 306 -7.43 -17.65 17.47
C LEU A 306 -8.10 -17.79 18.84
N PRO A 307 -9.37 -17.35 19.02
CA PRO A 307 -10.26 -18.20 19.79
C PRO A 307 -11.67 -18.22 19.20
N ARG A 308 -11.90 -18.86 18.04
CA ARG A 308 -13.28 -19.22 17.62
C ARG A 308 -13.43 -20.40 16.68
N MET A 309 -12.35 -21.13 16.36
CA MET A 309 -12.43 -22.35 15.53
C MET A 309 -12.33 -23.67 16.32
N ALA A 310 -12.62 -23.65 17.64
CA ALA A 310 -12.59 -24.85 18.50
C ALA A 310 -13.98 -25.34 18.95
N LYS A 311 -15.05 -25.01 18.23
CA LYS A 311 -16.40 -25.59 18.47
C LYS A 311 -17.05 -26.07 17.19
N ALA A 312 -16.39 -27.01 16.52
CA ALA A 312 -17.00 -27.95 15.59
C ALA A 312 -16.12 -29.21 15.54
N ARG A 313 -16.15 -29.98 16.63
CA ARG A 313 -15.87 -31.41 16.67
C ARG A 313 -16.92 -32.03 17.57
#